data_AF-A0A1S8TBY6-F1
#
_entry.id   AF-A0A1S8TBY6-F1
#
_cell.length_a   1.000
_cell.length_b   1.000
_cell.length_c   1.000
_cell.angle_alpha   90.00
_cell.angle_beta   90.00
_cell.angle_gamma   90.00
#
_symmetry.space_group_name_H-M   'P 1'
#
loop_
_entity.id
_entity.type
_entity.pdbx_description
1 polymer ?
#
loop_
_entity_poly.entity_id
_entity_poly.type
_entity_poly.pdbx_seq_one_letter_code
_entity_poly.pdbx_strand_id
1 'polypeptide(L)' 'MKNFKKLTRKQKEFITSKGYEAKSYLAVKNTSDILFIYNKETGQTEEVRR' A
#
# COMPACT_ATOMS: atom_id res chain seq x y z
N MET A 1 -12.18 7.13 11.78
CA MET A 1 -10.79 6.63 11.74
C MET A 1 -10.47 6.16 10.32
N LYS A 2 -9.31 6.50 9.75
CA LYS A 2 -8.93 5.97 8.42
C LYS A 2 -8.79 4.45 8.53
N ASN A 3 -9.57 3.69 7.76
CA ASN A 3 -9.62 2.23 7.82
C ASN A 3 -8.43 1.60 7.08
N PHE A 4 -7.24 1.66 7.69
CA PHE A 4 -6.06 0.99 7.16
C PHE A 4 -6.25 -0.53 7.22
N LYS A 5 -6.12 -1.19 6.07
CA LYS A 5 -6.21 -2.65 5.95
C LYS A 5 -4.81 -3.24 5.74
N LYS A 6 -4.62 -4.47 6.20
CA LYS A 6 -3.42 -5.24 5.81
C LYS A 6 -3.43 -5.44 4.30
N LEU A 7 -2.25 -5.35 3.69
CA LEU A 7 -2.06 -5.66 2.28
C LEU A 7 -2.37 -7.14 2.02
N THR A 8 -3.17 -7.40 0.98
CA THR A 8 -3.39 -8.74 0.44
C THR A 8 -2.12 -9.28 -0.22
N ARG A 9 -2.06 -10.60 -0.48
CA ARG A 9 -0.88 -11.22 -1.12
C ARG A 9 -0.51 -10.54 -2.46
N LYS A 10 -1.50 -10.34 -3.34
CA LYS A 10 -1.32 -9.66 -4.63
C LYS A 10 -0.81 -8.22 -4.48
N GLN A 11 -1.30 -7.49 -3.48
CA GLN A 11 -0.84 -6.12 -3.23
C GLN A 11 0.60 -6.08 -2.70
N LYS A 12 1.00 -7.06 -1.88
CA LYS A 12 2.39 -7.18 -1.42
C LYS A 12 3.32 -7.47 -2.60
N GLU A 13 2.98 -8.46 -3.41
CA GLU A 13 3.71 -8.80 -4.64
C GLU A 13 3.87 -7.57 -5.55
N PHE A 14 2.78 -6.81 -5.74
CA PHE A 14 2.76 -5.60 -6.55
C PHE A 14 3.64 -4.46 -6.01
N ILE A 15 3.54 -4.10 -4.73
CA ILE A 15 4.36 -3.00 -4.21
C ILE A 15 5.83 -3.41 -4.07
N THR A 16 6.10 -4.69 -3.77
CA THR A 16 7.47 -5.22 -3.76
C THR A 16 8.09 -5.17 -5.16
N SER A 17 7.34 -5.41 -6.24
CA SER A 17 7.86 -5.24 -7.61
C SER A 17 8.16 -3.79 -7.98
N LYS A 18 7.54 -2.82 -7.29
CA LYS A 18 7.85 -1.38 -7.42
C LYS A 18 8.97 -0.91 -6.46
N GLY A 19 9.55 -1.81 -5.67
CA GLY A 19 10.67 -1.52 -4.76
C GLY A 19 10.27 -1.20 -3.31
N TYR A 20 8.99 -1.34 -2.95
CA TYR A 20 8.52 -1.06 -1.59
C TYR A 20 8.67 -2.28 -0.66
N GLU A 21 9.06 -2.03 0.59
CA GLU A 21 9.06 -3.07 1.63
C GLU A 21 7.65 -3.30 2.18
N ALA A 22 6.98 -4.35 1.72
CA ALA A 22 5.56 -4.58 2.02
C ALA A 22 5.19 -4.72 3.50
N LYS A 23 6.15 -4.98 4.39
CA LYS A 23 5.93 -5.03 5.85
C LYS A 23 5.71 -3.65 6.45
N SER A 24 6.27 -2.60 5.88
CA SER A 24 6.17 -1.24 6.39
C SER A 24 4.88 -0.54 5.95
N TYR A 25 4.13 -1.11 5.00
CA TYR A 25 2.94 -0.48 4.42
C TYR A 25 1.61 -1.15 4.80
N LEU A 26 0.55 -0.34 4.82
CA LEU A 26 -0.85 -0.75 4.94
C LEU A 26 -1.63 -0.24 3.71
N ALA A 27 -2.68 -0.95 3.31
CA ALA A 27 -3.58 -0.48 2.26
C ALA A 27 -4.57 0.55 2.83
N VAL A 28 -4.70 1.71 2.18
CA VAL A 28 -5.69 2.73 2.51
C VAL A 28 -6.92 2.59 1.63
N LYS A 29 -6.68 2.55 0.31
CA LYS A 29 -7.72 2.48 -0.72
C LYS A 29 -7.15 1.73 -1.91
N ASN A 30 -7.97 0.88 -2.51
CA ASN A 30 -7.60 0.13 -3.70
C ASN A 30 -8.69 0.34 -4.74
N THR A 31 -8.33 0.88 -5.89
CA THR A 31 -9.20 1.08 -7.05
C THR A 31 -8.73 0.18 -8.19
N SER A 32 -9.37 0.26 -9.35
CA SER A 32 -8.94 -0.43 -10.58
C SER A 32 -7.49 -0.10 -10.94
N ASP A 33 -7.14 1.19 -10.86
CA ASP A 33 -5.92 1.73 -11.46
C ASP A 33 -4.89 2.17 -10.41
N ILE A 34 -5.37 2.45 -9.19
CA ILE A 34 -4.58 3.09 -8.14
C ILE A 34 -4.67 2.31 -6.83
N LEU A 35 -3.51 2.06 -6.22
CA LEU A 35 -3.38 1.57 -4.85
C LEU A 35 -2.78 2.67 -3.96
N PHE A 36 -3.55 3.11 -2.97
CA PHE A 36 -3.06 4.00 -1.93
C PHE A 36 -2.50 3.18 -0.77
N ILE A 37 -1.22 3.40 -0.45
CA ILE A 37 -0.52 2.73 0.65
C ILE A 37 -0.10 3.73 1.73
N TYR A 38 -0.17 3.31 2.98
CA TYR A 38 0.25 4.09 4.14
C TYR A 38 1.52 3.49 4.71
N ASN A 39 2.58 4.29 4.81
CA ASN A 39 3.82 3.91 5.46
C ASN A 39 3.67 4.08 6.99
N LYS A 40 3.84 2.98 7.73
CA LYS A 40 3.73 2.97 9.20
C LYS A 40 4.88 3.69 9.90
N GLU A 41 6.03 3.81 9.25
CA GLU A 41 7.24 4.41 9.81
C GLU A 41 7.22 5.93 9.64
N THR A 42 6.86 6.42 8.45
CA THR A 42 6.84 7.86 8.16
C THR A 42 5.47 8.51 8.40
N GLY A 43 4.41 7.72 8.54
CA GLY A 43 3.04 8.21 8.67
C GLY A 43 2.46 8.82 7.40
N GLN A 44 3.12 8.64 6.25
CA GLN A 44 2.72 9.21 4.97
C GLN A 44 1.90 8.24 4.14
N THR A 45 1.04 8.78 3.28
CA THR A 45 0.26 8.00 2.30
C THR A 45 0.80 8.27 0.91
N GLU A 46 1.01 7.22 0.14
CA GLU A 46 1.54 7.26 -1.22
C GLU A 46 0.55 6.64 -2.21
N GLU A 47 0.58 7.17 -3.42
CA GLU A 47 -0.19 6.67 -4.57
C GLU A 47 0.71 5.77 -5.43
N VAL A 48 0.35 4.48 -5.55
CA VAL A 48 1.04 3.54 -6.43
C VAL A 48 0.11 3.13 -7.57
N ARG A 49 0.47 3.53 -8.79
CA ARG A 49 -0.28 3.20 -10.02
C ARG A 49 0.11 1.82 -10.53
N ARG A 50 -0.90 1.01 -10.90
CA ARG A 50 -0.72 -0.36 -11.39
C ARG A 50 0.15 -0.39 -12.64
#